data_AF-A0A356BUT1-F1
#
_entry.id   AF-A0A356BUT1-F1
#
_cell.length_a   1.000
_cell.length_b   1.000
_cell.length_c   1.000
_cell.angle_alpha   90.00
_cell.angle_beta   90.00
_cell.angle_gamma   90.00
#
_symmetry.space_group_name_H-M   'P 1'
#
loop_
_entity.id
_entity.type
_entity.pdbx_description
1 polymer ?
#
loop_
_entity_poly.entity_id
_entity_poly.type
_entity_poly.pdbx_seq_one_letter_code
_entity_poly.pdbx_strand_id
1 'polypeptide(L)'
;MKKIRVKNKYLVMVVVSALVAMGAVHLGGGSYLWVQARRASSNGDHVKALAYYDALIERYPNHSRIPDALYWSAELLPSFDTFAATFFPLRSGVTVINGGIPEPHAGALSRVERYLRIREKYPHHWAAAHVDYKLAESYHILGDPRSEEFYFQALRNERATGRLNAAMRLVQIYEARNLLDEALAVIEYCQLHLPNHSAIEVEIKLGDVLALRGDYDGARNAYERVLMMAKESEEEFRAQPLHDSSTGEPLEISIVPYYQEQIKTKLANLGVQESGEPVLVQGRVTALGEPLSGINVYANQIIDGSRSYFTDQPGRWVTSEDGTFVGTLPQATFEFGIGLNYHQAQLVEGTHLQILHGELDLTAQDKSPLIEFRFVEPVRLLQPEPNFIYAGESFEISWDAYPGAHEYGVSVSGVIINAEGGTSYVSARSEITKQRRMVFDKRTVTGFGVVRYDSRGIDPAYLVGRPEVYDRLRIVVKALDEEGNTLSSSGGLHFGADTTIPGDVVVQGGQRSQWEQLLLERRYDEAVGLLEAKVEANPEDVDALWILARIYFSGTHALGEDPWDTRTFAYRDLEKSIETLNRIW
;
A
#
# COMPACT_ATOMS: atom_id res chain seq x y z
N MET A 1 47.36 29.56 -44.32
CA MET A 1 47.21 29.48 -42.85
C MET A 1 47.28 30.89 -42.24
N LYS A 2 46.14 31.45 -41.79
CA LYS A 2 46.13 32.75 -41.09
C LYS A 2 46.62 32.55 -39.66
N LYS A 3 47.82 33.07 -39.32
CA LYS A 3 48.32 33.11 -37.94
C LYS A 3 47.53 34.15 -37.16
N ILE A 4 46.61 33.71 -36.31
CA ILE A 4 45.89 34.59 -35.37
C ILE A 4 46.88 35.03 -34.29
N ARG A 5 47.32 36.30 -34.33
CA ARG A 5 48.11 36.92 -33.26
C ARG A 5 47.18 37.40 -32.14
N VAL A 6 46.95 36.55 -31.15
CA VAL A 6 46.25 36.95 -29.92
C VAL A 6 47.19 37.84 -29.11
N LYS A 7 46.84 39.13 -28.91
CA LYS A 7 47.62 40.02 -28.03
C LYS A 7 47.43 39.56 -26.58
N ASN A 8 48.50 39.48 -25.79
CA ASN A 8 48.50 39.02 -24.38
C ASN A 8 47.35 39.60 -23.54
N LYS A 9 46.96 40.87 -23.75
CA LYS A 9 45.83 41.50 -23.05
C LYS A 9 44.47 40.79 -23.24
N TYR A 10 44.23 40.19 -24.41
CA TYR A 10 42.99 39.45 -24.67
C TYR A 10 43.04 38.05 -24.04
N LEU A 11 44.22 37.44 -23.97
CA LEU A 11 44.41 36.16 -23.27
C LEU A 11 44.23 36.33 -21.76
N VAL A 12 44.77 37.41 -21.19
CA VAL A 12 44.54 37.80 -19.79
C VAL A 12 43.06 38.10 -19.53
N MET A 13 42.38 38.85 -20.41
CA MET A 13 40.94 39.10 -20.28
C MET A 13 40.12 37.81 -20.34
N VAL A 14 40.43 36.88 -21.25
CA VAL A 14 39.72 35.58 -21.33
C VAL A 14 39.95 34.76 -20.06
N VAL A 15 41.17 34.72 -19.53
CA VAL A 15 41.46 34.02 -18.26
C VAL A 15 40.73 34.66 -17.09
N VAL A 16 40.71 36.00 -16.99
CA VAL A 16 39.98 36.72 -15.94
C VAL A 16 38.47 36.50 -16.07
N SER A 17 37.90 36.58 -17.27
CA SER A 17 36.48 36.30 -17.51
C SER A 17 36.13 34.85 -17.18
N ALA A 18 37.00 33.89 -17.51
CA ALA A 18 36.83 32.49 -17.13
C ALA A 18 36.90 32.30 -15.61
N LEU A 19 37.84 32.97 -14.92
CA LEU A 19 37.95 32.94 -13.46
C LEU A 19 36.75 33.59 -12.76
N VAL A 20 36.23 34.70 -13.29
CA VAL A 20 35.02 35.36 -12.78
C VAL A 20 33.79 34.48 -13.02
N ALA A 21 33.66 33.86 -14.19
CA ALA A 21 32.57 32.93 -14.49
C ALA A 21 32.65 31.68 -13.60
N MET A 22 33.84 31.10 -13.42
CA MET A 22 34.07 29.99 -12.50
C MET A 22 33.77 30.39 -11.05
N GLY A 23 34.17 31.59 -10.62
CA GLY A 23 33.83 32.14 -9.31
C GLY A 23 32.33 32.34 -9.12
N ALA A 24 31.61 32.84 -10.13
CA ALA A 24 30.16 33.02 -10.09
C ALA A 24 29.41 31.68 -10.05
N VAL A 25 29.86 30.67 -10.81
CA VAL A 25 29.32 29.31 -10.76
C VAL A 25 29.62 28.64 -9.42
N HIS A 26 30.80 28.91 -8.84
CA HIS A 26 31.16 28.38 -7.52
C HIS A 26 30.33 29.01 -6.39
N LEU A 27 30.07 30.32 -6.45
CA LEU A 27 29.30 31.05 -5.45
C LEU A 27 27.77 30.87 -5.57
N GLY A 28 27.24 30.80 -6.80
CA GLY A 28 25.80 30.73 -7.06
C GLY A 28 25.26 29.33 -7.30
N GLY A 29 26.10 28.37 -7.70
CA GLY A 29 25.66 27.04 -8.13
C GLY A 29 25.02 26.21 -7.01
N GLY A 30 25.55 26.27 -5.79
CA GLY A 30 24.94 25.59 -4.63
C GLY A 30 23.55 26.12 -4.30
N SER A 31 23.38 27.45 -4.27
CA SER A 31 22.07 28.08 -4.05
C SER A 31 21.08 27.73 -5.16
N TYR A 32 21.53 27.68 -6.43
CA TYR A 32 20.70 27.26 -7.54
C TYR A 32 20.21 25.81 -7.38
N LEU A 33 21.11 24.87 -7.08
CA LEU A 33 20.75 23.46 -6.87
C LEU A 33 19.75 23.29 -5.72
N TRP A 34 19.94 24.02 -4.62
CA TRP A 34 18.99 24.04 -3.50
C TRP A 34 17.59 24.49 -3.94
N VAL A 35 17.49 25.58 -4.70
CA VAL A 35 16.20 26.10 -5.19
C VAL A 35 15.54 25.12 -6.15
N GLN A 36 16.31 24.51 -7.06
CA GLN A 36 15.76 23.51 -7.98
C GLN A 36 15.29 22.25 -7.24
N ALA A 37 16.03 21.78 -6.23
CA ALA A 37 15.64 20.65 -5.39
C ALA A 37 14.31 20.92 -4.67
N ARG A 38 14.17 22.09 -4.04
CA ARG A 38 12.93 22.48 -3.36
C ARG A 38 11.75 22.62 -4.32
N ARG A 39 11.97 23.17 -5.52
CA ARG A 39 10.93 23.31 -6.55
C ARG A 39 10.49 21.96 -7.11
N ALA A 40 11.43 21.06 -7.35
CA ALA A 40 11.10 19.70 -7.78
C ALA A 40 10.29 18.97 -6.69
N SER A 41 10.75 19.05 -5.43
CA SER A 41 10.05 18.46 -4.28
C SER A 41 8.64 19.03 -4.07
N SER A 42 8.45 20.35 -4.20
CA SER A 42 7.12 20.96 -4.10
C SER A 42 6.17 20.57 -5.23
N ASN A 43 6.72 20.17 -6.38
CA ASN A 43 5.96 19.70 -7.52
C ASN A 43 5.71 18.18 -7.50
N GLY A 44 6.18 17.47 -6.47
CA GLY A 44 6.10 16.02 -6.37
C GLY A 44 7.13 15.27 -7.24
N ASP A 45 8.08 15.95 -7.89
CA ASP A 45 9.14 15.29 -8.68
C ASP A 45 10.29 14.88 -7.76
N HIS A 46 10.08 13.80 -7.01
CA HIS A 46 10.99 13.34 -5.95
C HIS A 46 12.31 12.82 -6.51
N VAL A 47 12.31 12.17 -7.67
CA VAL A 47 13.52 11.67 -8.35
C VAL A 47 14.43 12.85 -8.71
N LYS A 48 13.87 13.89 -9.33
CA LYS A 48 14.64 15.09 -9.69
C LYS A 48 15.07 15.89 -8.47
N ALA A 49 14.23 15.96 -7.44
CA ALA A 49 14.59 16.61 -6.18
C ALA A 49 15.81 15.94 -5.53
N LEU A 50 15.82 14.61 -5.44
CA LEU A 50 16.95 13.84 -4.92
C LEU A 50 18.23 14.13 -5.71
N ALA A 51 18.16 14.08 -7.04
CA ALA A 51 19.31 14.35 -7.91
C ALA A 51 19.93 15.75 -7.68
N TYR A 52 19.10 16.79 -7.47
CA TYR A 52 19.60 18.12 -7.17
C TYR A 52 20.20 18.23 -5.76
N TYR A 53 19.61 17.56 -4.77
CA TYR A 53 20.19 17.52 -3.42
C TYR A 53 21.53 16.80 -3.40
N ASP A 54 21.65 15.67 -4.10
CA ASP A 54 22.89 14.90 -4.14
C ASP A 54 23.98 15.69 -4.89
N ALA A 55 23.63 16.33 -6.00
CA ALA A 55 24.55 17.24 -6.68
C ALA A 55 25.01 18.40 -5.79
N LEU A 56 24.16 18.93 -4.91
CA LEU A 56 24.52 19.95 -3.95
C LEU A 56 25.49 19.40 -2.90
N ILE A 57 25.20 18.22 -2.34
CA ILE A 57 26.00 17.54 -1.31
C ILE A 57 27.41 17.21 -1.84
N GLU A 58 27.50 16.70 -3.07
CA GLU A 58 28.75 16.26 -3.68
C GLU A 58 29.60 17.43 -4.18
N ARG A 59 29.00 18.38 -4.90
CA ARG A 59 29.75 19.45 -5.61
C ARG A 59 30.07 20.64 -4.72
N TYR A 60 29.29 20.86 -3.66
CA TYR A 60 29.43 22.02 -2.78
C TYR A 60 29.39 21.63 -1.29
N PRO A 61 30.29 20.74 -0.81
CA PRO A 61 30.23 20.14 0.52
C PRO A 61 30.33 21.14 1.69
N ASN A 62 30.79 22.37 1.44
CA ASN A 62 30.91 23.44 2.43
C ASN A 62 29.74 24.46 2.36
N HIS A 63 28.72 24.21 1.54
CA HIS A 63 27.58 25.11 1.41
C HIS A 63 26.73 25.14 2.69
N SER A 64 26.16 26.30 3.04
CA SER A 64 25.40 26.48 4.29
C SER A 64 24.14 25.61 4.37
N ARG A 65 23.58 25.23 3.22
CA ARG A 65 22.39 24.38 3.08
C ARG A 65 22.67 22.88 3.10
N ILE A 66 23.91 22.44 3.32
CA ILE A 66 24.23 21.00 3.34
C ILE A 66 23.45 20.22 4.40
N PRO A 67 23.33 20.66 5.66
CA PRO A 67 22.54 19.90 6.64
C PRO A 67 21.04 19.86 6.27
N ASP A 68 20.47 20.92 5.70
CA ASP A 68 19.11 20.88 5.14
C ASP A 68 19.02 19.87 3.99
N ALA A 69 19.97 19.89 3.05
CA ALA A 69 19.99 19.00 1.90
C ALA A 69 20.10 17.54 2.34
N LEU A 70 20.99 17.22 3.28
CA LEU A 70 21.11 15.88 3.87
C LEU A 70 19.79 15.42 4.48
N TYR A 71 19.10 16.29 5.22
CA TYR A 71 17.85 15.93 5.90
C TYR A 71 16.74 15.67 4.90
N TRP A 72 16.46 16.63 4.01
CA TRP A 72 15.34 16.52 3.08
C TRP A 72 15.56 15.44 2.04
N SER A 73 16.80 15.25 1.60
CA SER A 73 17.09 14.18 0.65
C SER A 73 17.04 12.79 1.29
N ALA A 74 17.36 12.65 2.59
CA ALA A 74 17.14 11.41 3.31
C ALA A 74 15.64 11.09 3.41
N GLU A 75 14.78 12.08 3.65
CA GLU A 75 13.32 11.92 3.66
C GLU A 75 12.73 11.50 2.30
N LEU A 76 13.43 11.77 1.19
CA LEU A 76 13.03 11.31 -0.15
C LEU A 76 13.44 9.87 -0.46
N LEU A 77 14.41 9.32 0.26
CA LEU A 77 14.88 7.96 0.04
C LEU A 77 13.86 6.94 0.55
N PRO A 78 13.84 5.72 -0.02
CA PRO A 78 12.81 4.73 0.29
C PRO A 78 12.73 4.40 1.80
N SER A 79 11.51 4.47 2.32
CA SER A 79 11.09 4.08 3.67
C SER A 79 9.66 3.52 3.62
N PHE A 80 9.17 2.93 4.73
CA PHE A 80 7.78 2.48 4.85
C PHE A 80 6.75 3.61 4.66
N ASP A 81 7.13 4.87 4.85
CA ASP A 81 6.25 6.04 4.59
C ASP A 81 6.12 6.34 3.09
N THR A 82 7.16 6.03 2.31
CA THR A 82 7.19 6.28 0.86
C THR A 82 6.76 5.07 0.04
N PHE A 83 6.98 3.87 0.58
CA PHE A 83 6.61 2.60 -0.02
C PHE A 83 6.36 1.56 1.07
N ALA A 84 5.20 0.92 1.04
CA ALA A 84 4.92 -0.24 1.86
C ALA A 84 4.08 -1.24 1.07
N ALA A 85 4.57 -2.48 0.94
CA ALA A 85 3.75 -3.58 0.48
C ALA A 85 3.33 -4.42 1.69
N THR A 86 2.02 -4.59 1.88
CA THR A 86 1.45 -5.33 3.01
C THR A 86 0.61 -6.51 2.51
N PHE A 87 0.75 -7.65 3.18
CA PHE A 87 0.10 -8.90 2.80
C PHE A 87 -0.50 -9.58 4.02
N PHE A 88 -1.79 -9.83 3.96
CA PHE A 88 -2.60 -10.66 4.85
C PHE A 88 -3.35 -11.69 3.98
N PRO A 89 -3.86 -12.80 4.57
CA PRO A 89 -4.57 -13.84 3.82
C PRO A 89 -5.70 -13.32 2.91
N LEU A 90 -6.45 -12.31 3.39
CA LEU A 90 -7.60 -11.76 2.67
C LEU A 90 -7.37 -10.34 2.12
N ARG A 91 -6.20 -9.74 2.37
CA ARG A 91 -5.91 -8.37 1.97
C ARG A 91 -4.45 -8.20 1.60
N SER A 92 -4.21 -7.70 0.40
CA SER A 92 -2.90 -7.19 -0.01
C SER A 92 -3.03 -5.73 -0.43
N GLY A 93 -2.03 -4.92 -0.14
CA GLY A 93 -2.01 -3.52 -0.54
C GLY A 93 -0.59 -3.02 -0.74
N VAL A 94 -0.41 -2.12 -1.71
CA VAL A 94 0.84 -1.41 -1.93
C VAL A 94 0.53 0.08 -1.81
N THR A 95 1.26 0.74 -0.93
CA THR A 95 1.25 2.20 -0.79
C THR A 95 2.52 2.72 -1.45
N VAL A 96 2.40 3.71 -2.34
CA VAL A 96 3.53 4.38 -3.01
C VAL A 96 3.30 5.88 -2.97
N ILE A 97 4.34 6.66 -2.64
CA ILE A 97 4.31 8.11 -2.75
C ILE A 97 4.18 8.53 -4.23
N ASN A 98 3.31 9.53 -4.48
CA ASN A 98 3.16 10.11 -5.82
C ASN A 98 4.49 10.70 -6.31
N GLY A 99 4.84 10.47 -7.59
CA GLY A 99 6.05 11.05 -8.18
C GLY A 99 7.25 10.12 -8.30
N GLY A 100 7.06 8.83 -8.00
CA GLY A 100 8.06 7.79 -8.16
C GLY A 100 8.96 7.63 -6.94
N ILE A 101 9.56 6.45 -6.81
CA ILE A 101 10.44 6.09 -5.69
C ILE A 101 11.87 6.46 -6.10
N PRO A 102 12.50 7.45 -5.44
CA PRO A 102 13.86 7.86 -5.80
C PRO A 102 14.88 6.80 -5.36
N GLU A 103 15.65 6.28 -6.31
CA GLU A 103 16.80 5.44 -5.99
C GLU A 103 18.09 6.27 -5.96
N PRO A 104 18.92 6.13 -4.92
CA PRO A 104 20.22 6.78 -4.88
C PRO A 104 21.14 6.19 -5.96
N HIS A 105 21.89 7.04 -6.68
CA HIS A 105 22.91 6.53 -7.62
C HIS A 105 24.04 5.82 -6.87
N ALA A 106 24.78 4.98 -7.59
CA ALA A 106 25.90 4.24 -7.03
C ALA A 106 26.93 5.19 -6.37
N GLY A 107 27.21 4.97 -5.08
CA GLY A 107 28.13 5.77 -4.28
C GLY A 107 27.52 7.00 -3.59
N ALA A 108 26.23 7.29 -3.81
CA ALA A 108 25.51 8.29 -3.02
C ALA A 108 25.33 7.81 -1.57
N LEU A 109 25.18 8.78 -0.65
CA LEU A 109 24.95 8.48 0.76
C LEU A 109 23.57 7.80 0.94
N SER A 110 23.52 6.77 1.76
CA SER A 110 22.27 6.14 2.20
C SER A 110 21.48 7.06 3.15
N ARG A 111 20.21 6.71 3.42
CA ARG A 111 19.34 7.42 4.37
C ARG A 111 19.99 7.52 5.75
N VAL A 112 20.50 6.40 6.27
CA VAL A 112 21.19 6.34 7.58
C VAL A 112 22.46 7.18 7.58
N GLU A 113 23.29 7.10 6.53
CA GLU A 113 24.53 7.88 6.44
C GLU A 113 24.27 9.39 6.41
N ARG A 114 23.20 9.83 5.74
CA ARG A 114 22.79 11.25 5.70
C ARG A 114 22.44 11.74 7.10
N TYR A 115 21.64 11.00 7.86
CA TYR A 115 21.29 11.37 9.24
C TYR A 115 22.47 11.33 10.20
N LEU A 116 23.32 10.31 10.13
CA LEU A 116 24.54 10.23 10.93
C LEU A 116 25.44 11.44 10.67
N ARG A 117 25.59 11.85 9.41
CA ARG A 117 26.39 13.03 9.05
C ARG A 117 25.81 14.33 9.62
N ILE A 118 24.49 14.48 9.68
CA ILE A 118 23.83 15.61 10.35
C ILE A 118 24.16 15.61 11.84
N ARG A 119 23.97 14.46 12.50
CA ARG A 119 24.21 14.26 13.93
C ARG A 119 25.65 14.60 14.32
N GLU A 120 26.62 14.10 13.57
CA GLU A 120 28.04 14.21 13.88
C GLU A 120 28.63 15.59 13.52
N LYS A 121 28.28 16.13 12.34
CA LYS A 121 28.93 17.34 11.82
C LYS A 121 28.14 18.62 12.06
N TYR A 122 26.84 18.52 12.33
CA TYR A 122 25.96 19.67 12.46
C TYR A 122 25.08 19.63 13.73
N PRO A 123 25.62 19.36 14.93
CA PRO A 123 24.82 19.11 16.15
C PRO A 123 23.96 20.30 16.61
N HIS A 124 24.27 21.51 16.15
CA HIS A 124 23.53 22.73 16.52
C HIS A 124 22.42 23.07 15.51
N HIS A 125 22.42 22.43 14.33
CA HIS A 125 21.41 22.65 13.29
C HIS A 125 20.04 22.15 13.75
N TRP A 126 18.95 22.74 13.24
CA TRP A 126 17.59 22.33 13.61
C TRP A 126 17.35 20.84 13.33
N ALA A 127 17.82 20.36 12.17
CA ALA A 127 17.67 18.96 11.76
C ALA A 127 18.27 17.96 12.77
N ALA A 128 19.36 18.33 13.47
CA ALA A 128 20.02 17.45 14.42
C ALA A 128 19.14 17.12 15.63
N ALA A 129 18.12 17.93 15.93
CA ALA A 129 17.15 17.61 16.97
C ALA A 129 16.20 16.47 16.58
N HIS A 130 16.07 16.15 15.29
CA HIS A 130 15.09 15.18 14.78
C HIS A 130 15.74 13.89 14.25
N VAL A 131 17.05 13.88 14.02
CA VAL A 131 17.73 12.74 13.40
C VAL A 131 17.77 11.49 14.28
N ASP A 132 17.77 11.61 15.61
CA ASP A 132 17.79 10.43 16.48
C ASP A 132 16.51 9.59 16.28
N TYR A 133 15.34 10.24 16.18
CA TYR A 133 14.09 9.54 15.86
C TYR A 133 14.14 8.88 14.48
N LYS A 134 14.63 9.61 13.46
CA LYS A 134 14.73 9.09 12.08
C LYS A 134 15.72 7.93 11.95
N LEU A 135 16.82 7.97 12.71
CA LEU A 135 17.77 6.87 12.83
C LEU A 135 17.13 5.68 13.54
N ALA A 136 16.40 5.93 14.63
CA ALA A 136 15.67 4.88 15.34
C ALA A 136 14.71 4.13 14.40
N GLU A 137 13.90 4.84 13.62
CA GLU A 137 12.99 4.23 12.64
C GLU A 137 13.76 3.43 11.58
N SER A 138 14.84 4.01 11.03
CA SER A 138 15.64 3.34 10.00
C SER A 138 16.27 2.04 10.52
N TYR A 139 16.79 2.04 11.75
CA TYR A 139 17.35 0.86 12.39
C TYR A 139 16.27 -0.15 12.80
N HIS A 140 15.13 0.32 13.29
CA HIS A 140 14.02 -0.53 13.71
C HIS A 140 13.48 -1.35 12.53
N ILE A 141 13.31 -0.70 11.38
CA ILE A 141 12.92 -1.35 10.12
C ILE A 141 13.91 -2.45 9.69
N LEU A 142 15.20 -2.27 10.01
CA LEU A 142 16.24 -3.24 9.69
C LEU A 142 16.37 -4.35 10.76
N GLY A 143 15.54 -4.32 11.81
CA GLY A 143 15.68 -5.23 12.96
C GLY A 143 16.94 -4.97 13.79
N ASP A 144 17.58 -3.81 13.64
CA ASP A 144 18.83 -3.49 14.32
C ASP A 144 18.56 -3.05 15.76
N PRO A 145 19.16 -3.72 16.77
CA PRO A 145 18.89 -3.43 18.18
C PRO A 145 19.30 -2.01 18.61
N ARG A 146 20.16 -1.32 17.84
CA ARG A 146 20.51 0.08 18.10
C ARG A 146 19.30 1.00 18.04
N SER A 147 18.19 0.61 17.40
CA SER A 147 16.98 1.43 17.30
C SER A 147 16.46 1.88 18.66
N GLU A 148 16.53 1.02 19.67
CA GLU A 148 16.03 1.28 21.03
C GLU A 148 16.76 2.44 21.69
N GLU A 149 18.10 2.44 21.62
CA GLU A 149 18.93 3.52 22.14
C GLU A 149 18.63 4.86 21.44
N PHE A 150 18.43 4.84 20.12
CA PHE A 150 18.08 6.03 19.37
C PHE A 150 16.68 6.57 19.72
N TYR A 151 15.70 5.69 19.96
CA TYR A 151 14.39 6.13 20.45
C TYR A 151 14.49 6.77 21.85
N PHE A 152 15.30 6.22 22.75
CA PHE A 152 15.53 6.84 24.06
C PHE A 152 16.20 8.22 23.95
N GLN A 153 17.18 8.36 23.06
CA GLN A 153 17.84 9.64 22.80
C GLN A 153 16.84 10.67 22.27
N ALA A 154 15.98 10.27 21.32
CA ALA A 154 14.91 11.11 20.80
C ALA A 154 13.90 11.52 21.89
N LEU A 155 13.48 10.59 22.75
CA LEU A 155 12.56 10.85 23.86
C LEU A 155 13.10 11.89 24.86
N ARG A 156 14.40 11.83 25.17
CA ARG A 156 15.07 12.74 26.13
C ARG A 156 15.46 14.09 25.51
N ASN A 157 15.46 14.21 24.19
CA ASN A 157 15.84 15.44 23.51
C ASN A 157 14.69 16.45 23.51
N GLU A 158 14.76 17.47 24.36
CA GLU A 158 13.73 18.51 24.47
C GLU A 158 13.49 19.31 23.18
N ARG A 159 14.47 19.32 22.26
CA ARG A 159 14.34 19.99 20.95
C ARG A 159 13.62 19.13 19.92
N ALA A 160 13.46 17.83 20.17
CA ALA A 160 12.82 16.91 19.23
C ALA A 160 11.30 17.10 19.23
N THR A 161 10.69 17.10 18.05
CA THR A 161 9.22 17.12 17.90
C THR A 161 8.60 15.73 17.96
N GLY A 162 9.39 14.67 17.80
CA GLY A 162 8.94 13.27 17.78
C GLY A 162 9.04 12.53 19.10
N ARG A 163 9.08 13.24 20.25
CA ARG A 163 9.33 12.62 21.56
C ARG A 163 8.26 11.61 21.95
N LEU A 164 6.98 11.97 21.78
CA LEU A 164 5.87 11.05 22.08
C LEU A 164 5.90 9.84 21.14
N ASN A 165 6.11 10.04 19.84
CA ASN A 165 6.22 8.94 18.88
C ASN A 165 7.37 7.99 19.26
N ALA A 166 8.52 8.53 19.69
CA ALA A 166 9.63 7.71 20.18
C ALA A 166 9.24 6.88 21.41
N ALA A 167 8.50 7.47 22.35
CA ALA A 167 8.00 6.77 23.52
C ALA A 167 7.04 5.64 23.14
N MET A 168 6.06 5.92 22.28
CA MET A 168 5.08 4.90 21.84
C MET A 168 5.77 3.75 21.10
N ARG A 169 6.84 4.04 20.33
CA ARG A 169 7.67 3.00 19.70
C ARG A 169 8.42 2.15 20.72
N LEU A 170 9.01 2.76 21.76
CA LEU A 170 9.66 2.01 22.85
C LEU A 170 8.66 1.10 23.57
N VAL A 171 7.48 1.62 23.92
CA VAL A 171 6.41 0.83 24.54
C VAL A 171 6.04 -0.37 23.67
N GLN A 172 5.85 -0.15 22.37
CA GLN A 172 5.54 -1.23 21.41
C GLN A 172 6.65 -2.29 21.34
N ILE A 173 7.92 -1.88 21.32
CA ILE A 173 9.08 -2.81 21.35
C ILE A 173 9.05 -3.66 22.63
N TYR A 174 8.77 -3.03 23.77
CA TYR A 174 8.73 -3.72 25.06
C TYR A 174 7.53 -4.66 25.19
N GLU A 175 6.34 -4.25 24.75
CA GLU A 175 5.17 -5.12 24.66
C GLU A 175 5.45 -6.37 23.82
N ALA A 176 6.08 -6.21 22.65
CA ALA A 176 6.41 -7.33 21.76
C ALA A 176 7.39 -8.33 22.40
N ARG A 177 8.24 -7.86 23.32
CA ARG A 177 9.21 -8.66 24.08
C ARG A 177 8.70 -9.11 25.46
N ASN A 178 7.44 -8.79 25.79
CA ASN A 178 6.85 -9.01 27.11
C ASN A 178 7.63 -8.35 28.28
N LEU A 179 8.29 -7.22 28.01
CA LEU A 179 9.01 -6.38 28.97
C LEU A 179 8.07 -5.30 29.53
N LEU A 180 7.01 -5.74 30.21
CA LEU A 180 5.88 -4.87 30.57
C LEU A 180 6.23 -3.81 31.63
N ASP A 181 7.21 -4.07 32.50
CA ASP A 181 7.66 -3.08 33.49
C ASP A 181 8.41 -1.92 32.81
N GLU A 182 9.24 -2.21 31.80
CA GLU A 182 9.92 -1.21 30.98
C GLU A 182 8.93 -0.38 30.15
N ALA A 183 7.90 -1.02 29.61
CA ALA A 183 6.80 -0.35 28.92
C ALA A 183 6.09 0.65 29.85
N LEU A 184 5.74 0.23 31.07
CA LEU A 184 5.10 1.09 32.08
C LEU A 184 6.02 2.26 32.49
N ALA A 185 7.33 2.03 32.64
CA ALA A 185 8.27 3.09 32.97
C ALA A 185 8.36 4.18 31.89
N VAL A 186 8.23 3.82 30.60
CA VAL A 186 8.17 4.81 29.51
C VAL A 186 6.86 5.60 29.56
N ILE A 187 5.74 4.95 29.85
CA ILE A 187 4.43 5.60 29.98
C ILE A 187 4.43 6.59 31.17
N GLU A 188 4.98 6.19 32.31
CA GLU A 188 5.13 7.06 33.49
C GLU A 188 6.01 8.29 33.15
N TYR A 189 7.10 8.09 32.41
CA TYR A 189 7.94 9.19 31.93
C TYR A 189 7.13 10.17 31.06
N CYS A 190 6.28 9.67 30.16
CA CYS A 190 5.41 10.50 29.33
C CYS A 190 4.40 11.29 30.16
N GLN A 191 3.73 10.67 31.13
CA GLN A 191 2.78 11.34 32.01
C GLN A 191 3.45 12.46 32.82
N LEU A 192 4.71 12.25 33.26
CA LEU A 192 5.45 13.21 34.07
C LEU A 192 6.09 14.35 33.25
N HIS A 193 6.68 14.04 32.10
CA HIS A 193 7.54 14.98 31.35
C HIS A 193 6.95 15.44 30.02
N LEU A 194 5.90 14.80 29.53
CA LEU A 194 5.20 15.16 28.29
C LEU A 194 3.68 15.35 28.50
N PRO A 195 3.19 15.95 29.61
CA PRO A 195 1.75 15.99 29.92
C PRO A 195 0.91 16.72 28.87
N ASN A 196 1.52 17.61 28.07
CA ASN A 196 0.84 18.36 27.02
C ASN A 196 0.89 17.67 25.65
N HIS A 197 1.47 16.47 25.54
CA HIS A 197 1.53 15.71 24.29
C HIS A 197 0.54 14.55 24.33
N SER A 198 -0.61 14.71 23.67
CA SER A 198 -1.62 13.66 23.45
C SER A 198 -1.89 12.79 24.70
N ALA A 199 -2.26 13.42 25.82
CA ALA A 199 -2.41 12.71 27.10
C ALA A 199 -3.42 11.55 27.03
N ILE A 200 -4.45 11.67 26.20
CA ILE A 200 -5.43 10.60 25.93
C ILE A 200 -4.74 9.36 25.34
N GLU A 201 -3.84 9.53 24.36
CA GLU A 201 -3.13 8.42 23.72
C GLU A 201 -2.22 7.68 24.71
N VAL A 202 -1.52 8.43 25.57
CA VAL A 202 -0.69 7.87 26.64
C VAL A 202 -1.54 7.04 27.61
N GLU A 203 -2.74 7.52 27.98
CA GLU A 203 -3.64 6.82 28.89
C GLU A 203 -4.29 5.58 28.25
N ILE A 204 -4.62 5.62 26.95
CA ILE A 204 -5.03 4.42 26.20
C ILE A 204 -3.92 3.38 26.27
N LYS A 205 -2.68 3.79 26.03
CA LYS A 205 -1.54 2.88 26.02
C LYS A 205 -1.23 2.32 27.41
N LEU A 206 -1.45 3.10 28.46
CA LEU A 206 -1.41 2.60 29.84
C LEU A 206 -2.41 1.46 30.04
N GLY A 207 -3.66 1.66 29.61
CA GLY A 207 -4.67 0.61 29.68
C GLY A 207 -4.28 -0.65 28.92
N ASP A 208 -3.70 -0.50 27.72
CA ASP A 208 -3.23 -1.63 26.91
C ASP A 208 -2.12 -2.44 27.62
N VAL A 209 -1.12 -1.77 28.17
CA VAL A 209 0.00 -2.43 28.87
C VAL A 209 -0.47 -3.09 30.18
N LEU A 210 -1.36 -2.44 30.94
CA LEU A 210 -1.93 -3.01 32.16
C LEU A 210 -2.77 -4.26 31.85
N ALA A 211 -3.55 -4.23 30.76
CA ALA A 211 -4.32 -5.38 30.31
C ALA A 211 -3.39 -6.55 29.95
N LEU A 212 -2.30 -6.29 29.20
CA LEU A 212 -1.28 -7.30 28.88
C LEU A 212 -0.59 -7.88 30.12
N ARG A 213 -0.45 -7.08 31.19
CA ARG A 213 0.11 -7.51 32.47
C ARG A 213 -0.89 -8.36 33.30
N GLY A 214 -2.17 -8.36 32.93
CA GLY A 214 -3.25 -8.97 33.70
C GLY A 214 -3.80 -8.08 34.82
N ASP A 215 -3.40 -6.80 34.88
CA ASP A 215 -4.01 -5.81 35.79
C ASP A 215 -5.27 -5.23 35.14
N TYR A 216 -6.33 -6.03 35.09
CA TYR A 216 -7.56 -5.68 34.40
C TYR A 216 -8.32 -4.55 35.09
N ASP A 217 -8.23 -4.43 36.42
CA ASP A 217 -8.83 -3.32 37.15
C ASP A 217 -8.08 -2.01 36.85
N GLY A 218 -6.74 -2.05 36.83
CA GLY A 218 -5.92 -0.92 36.39
C GLY A 218 -6.21 -0.52 34.94
N ALA A 219 -6.31 -1.49 34.03
CA ALA A 219 -6.64 -1.25 32.64
C ALA A 219 -8.02 -0.61 32.46
N ARG A 220 -9.03 -1.13 33.15
CA ARG A 220 -10.40 -0.58 33.14
C ARG A 220 -10.39 0.88 33.61
N ASN A 221 -9.70 1.18 34.71
CA ASN A 221 -9.59 2.54 35.23
C ASN A 221 -8.94 3.50 34.21
N ALA A 222 -7.86 3.08 33.55
CA ALA A 222 -7.19 3.87 32.53
C ALA A 222 -8.12 4.18 31.33
N TYR A 223 -8.83 3.16 30.83
CA TYR A 223 -9.80 3.33 29.74
C TYR A 223 -10.99 4.22 30.11
N GLU A 224 -11.52 4.10 31.33
CA GLU A 224 -12.59 4.98 31.80
C GLU A 224 -12.10 6.43 31.93
N ARG A 225 -10.84 6.62 32.34
CA ARG A 225 -10.21 7.94 32.40
C ARG A 225 -10.05 8.58 31.02
N VAL A 226 -9.76 7.81 29.97
CA VAL A 226 -9.75 8.30 28.58
C VAL A 226 -11.10 8.95 28.22
N LEU A 227 -12.22 8.32 28.58
CA LEU A 227 -13.55 8.86 28.31
C LEU A 227 -13.84 10.13 29.11
N MET A 228 -13.27 10.27 30.31
CA MET A 228 -13.33 11.50 31.11
C MET A 228 -12.52 12.61 30.45
N MET A 229 -11.27 12.34 30.10
CA MET A 229 -10.36 13.29 29.43
C MET A 229 -10.91 13.77 28.08
N ALA A 230 -11.53 12.87 27.30
CA ALA A 230 -12.17 13.24 26.04
C ALA A 230 -13.33 14.22 26.23
N LYS A 231 -14.15 14.04 27.29
CA LYS A 231 -15.23 14.97 27.64
C LYS A 231 -14.69 16.31 28.10
N GLU A 232 -13.70 16.31 28.98
CA GLU A 232 -13.04 17.53 29.47
C GLU A 232 -12.42 18.33 28.31
N SER A 233 -11.73 17.66 27.39
CA SER A 233 -11.15 18.30 26.20
C SER A 233 -12.21 18.88 25.26
N GLU A 234 -13.35 18.19 25.09
CA GLU A 234 -14.48 18.71 24.30
C GLU A 234 -15.16 19.91 24.98
N GLU A 235 -15.29 19.90 26.32
CA GLU A 235 -15.79 21.03 27.11
C GLU A 235 -14.87 22.25 27.03
N GLU A 236 -13.55 22.07 27.14
CA GLU A 236 -12.57 23.14 26.95
C GLU A 236 -12.63 23.74 25.56
N PHE A 237 -12.73 22.90 24.52
CA PHE A 237 -12.86 23.36 23.14
C PHE A 237 -14.17 24.13 22.92
N ARG A 238 -15.29 23.69 23.52
CA ARG A 238 -16.56 24.44 23.50
C ARG A 238 -16.48 25.77 24.25
N ALA A 239 -15.68 25.85 25.31
CA ALA A 239 -15.44 27.09 26.04
C ALA A 239 -14.58 28.09 25.25
N GLN A 240 -13.76 27.62 24.30
CA GLN A 240 -12.91 28.42 23.43
C GLN A 240 -13.03 27.97 21.96
N PRO A 241 -14.16 28.27 21.29
CA PRO A 241 -14.42 27.76 19.95
C PRO A 241 -13.37 28.25 18.94
N LEU A 242 -12.75 27.29 18.26
CA LEU A 242 -11.96 27.57 17.07
C LEU A 242 -12.91 27.93 15.93
N HIS A 243 -12.62 29.01 15.23
CA HIS A 243 -13.42 29.44 14.08
C HIS A 243 -12.80 28.94 12.78
N ASP A 244 -13.62 28.47 11.86
CA ASP A 244 -13.22 28.14 10.51
C ASP A 244 -12.66 29.40 9.82
N SER A 245 -11.43 29.31 9.32
CA SER A 245 -10.74 30.44 8.68
C SER A 245 -11.38 30.96 7.39
N SER A 246 -12.27 30.17 6.78
CA SER A 246 -12.97 30.46 5.53
C SER A 246 -14.41 30.91 5.74
N THR A 247 -15.14 30.35 6.72
CA THR A 247 -16.55 30.68 6.98
C THR A 247 -16.77 31.57 8.20
N GLY A 248 -15.80 31.61 9.14
CA GLY A 248 -15.92 32.31 10.41
C GLY A 248 -16.85 31.62 11.42
N GLU A 249 -17.41 30.47 11.08
CA GLU A 249 -18.28 29.71 11.98
C GLU A 249 -17.47 28.91 13.02
N PRO A 250 -18.01 28.67 14.22
CA PRO A 250 -17.40 27.77 15.19
C PRO A 250 -17.27 26.36 14.58
N LEU A 251 -16.07 25.80 14.62
CA LEU A 251 -15.85 24.40 14.28
C LEU A 251 -16.55 23.54 15.34
N GLU A 252 -17.51 22.70 14.94
CA GLU A 252 -18.06 21.66 15.82
C GLU A 252 -17.23 20.39 15.68
N ILE A 253 -16.23 20.23 16.56
CA ILE A 253 -15.46 18.98 16.66
C ILE A 253 -15.95 18.23 17.88
N SER A 254 -16.61 17.08 17.67
CA SER A 254 -16.92 16.14 18.75
C SER A 254 -15.97 14.95 18.67
N ILE A 255 -15.11 14.83 19.68
CA ILE A 255 -14.11 13.75 19.77
C ILE A 255 -14.60 12.60 20.65
N VAL A 256 -15.60 12.85 21.50
CA VAL A 256 -16.13 11.86 22.43
C VAL A 256 -16.65 10.59 21.73
N PRO A 257 -17.46 10.65 20.64
CA PRO A 257 -17.94 9.45 19.96
C PRO A 257 -16.81 8.56 19.43
N TYR A 258 -15.75 9.18 18.91
CA TYR A 258 -14.57 8.46 18.41
C TYR A 258 -13.90 7.64 19.51
N TYR A 259 -13.61 8.26 20.66
CA TYR A 259 -12.99 7.56 21.78
C TYR A 259 -13.95 6.59 22.46
N GLN A 260 -15.26 6.87 22.49
CA GLN A 260 -16.26 5.94 23.01
C GLN A 260 -16.25 4.61 22.26
N GLU A 261 -16.28 4.63 20.94
CA GLU A 261 -16.24 3.39 20.14
C GLU A 261 -14.91 2.65 20.29
N GLN A 262 -13.79 3.38 20.31
CA GLN A 262 -12.46 2.78 20.52
C GLN A 262 -12.35 2.09 21.90
N ILE A 263 -12.78 2.77 22.97
CA ILE A 263 -12.68 2.28 24.34
C ILE A 263 -13.70 1.17 24.64
N LYS A 264 -14.91 1.26 24.09
CA LYS A 264 -15.94 0.23 24.24
C LYS A 264 -15.42 -1.15 23.82
N THR A 265 -14.69 -1.20 22.69
CA THR A 265 -14.06 -2.43 22.21
C THR A 265 -13.01 -2.95 23.20
N LYS A 266 -12.14 -2.07 23.71
CA LYS A 266 -11.10 -2.43 24.69
C LYS A 266 -11.69 -2.93 26.01
N LEU A 267 -12.73 -2.27 26.54
CA LEU A 267 -13.44 -2.68 27.75
C LEU A 267 -14.15 -4.02 27.59
N ALA A 268 -14.78 -4.27 26.44
CA ALA A 268 -15.39 -5.56 26.13
C ALA A 268 -14.35 -6.69 26.14
N ASN A 269 -13.16 -6.43 25.59
CA ASN A 269 -12.06 -7.41 25.54
C ASN A 269 -11.49 -7.76 26.93
N LEU A 270 -11.47 -6.81 27.89
CA LEU A 270 -11.04 -7.11 29.26
C LEU A 270 -11.88 -8.20 29.91
N GLY A 271 -13.19 -8.23 29.63
CA GLY A 271 -14.10 -9.26 30.17
C GLY A 271 -13.94 -10.65 29.56
N VAL A 272 -13.24 -10.76 28.42
CA VAL A 272 -12.97 -12.03 27.72
C VAL A 272 -11.57 -12.58 28.05
N GLN A 273 -10.62 -11.69 28.37
CA GLN A 273 -9.21 -12.04 28.64
C GLN A 273 -8.94 -12.62 30.05
N GLU A 274 -9.96 -12.81 30.89
CA GLU A 274 -9.80 -13.27 32.28
C GLU A 274 -9.18 -14.69 32.47
N SER A 275 -8.83 -15.43 31.41
CA SER A 275 -8.30 -16.79 31.58
C SER A 275 -7.40 -17.25 30.43
N GLY A 276 -6.08 -17.02 30.55
CA GLY A 276 -5.11 -17.75 29.75
C GLY A 276 -3.67 -17.24 29.88
N GLU A 277 -2.71 -18.15 30.03
CA GLU A 277 -1.30 -17.80 29.83
C GLU A 277 -1.05 -17.42 28.36
N PRO A 278 -0.16 -16.45 28.09
CA PRO A 278 0.23 -16.10 26.73
C PRO A 278 0.73 -17.31 25.95
N VAL A 279 0.30 -17.44 24.69
CA VAL A 279 0.68 -18.53 23.80
C VAL A 279 1.90 -18.13 22.99
N LEU A 280 2.89 -19.02 22.94
CA LEU A 280 4.08 -18.84 22.10
C LEU A 280 3.72 -19.04 20.63
N VAL A 281 4.08 -18.06 19.81
CA VAL A 281 3.88 -18.08 18.37
C VAL A 281 5.24 -18.02 17.68
N GLN A 282 5.38 -18.84 16.63
CA GLN A 282 6.60 -18.92 15.84
C GLN A 282 6.24 -18.87 14.36
N GLY A 283 7.12 -18.25 13.58
CA GLY A 283 6.99 -18.29 12.13
C GLY A 283 8.27 -17.96 11.41
N ARG A 284 8.18 -18.00 10.08
CA ARG A 284 9.32 -17.79 9.18
C ARG A 284 8.89 -17.16 7.87
N VAL A 285 9.76 -16.31 7.32
CA VAL A 285 9.63 -15.73 6.00
C VAL A 285 10.79 -16.21 5.12
N THR A 286 10.47 -16.69 3.93
CA THR A 286 11.47 -17.20 2.97
C THR A 286 11.21 -16.68 1.57
N ALA A 287 12.28 -16.43 0.81
CA ALA A 287 12.24 -16.12 -0.61
C ALA A 287 13.02 -17.16 -1.40
N LEU A 288 12.32 -17.87 -2.28
CA LEU A 288 12.87 -18.96 -3.10
C LEU A 288 13.61 -20.03 -2.28
N GLY A 289 13.09 -20.31 -1.08
CA GLY A 289 13.68 -21.26 -0.13
C GLY A 289 14.75 -20.67 0.80
N GLU A 290 15.28 -19.48 0.50
CA GLU A 290 16.26 -18.80 1.35
C GLU A 290 15.57 -17.95 2.42
N PRO A 291 16.14 -17.84 3.64
CA PRO A 291 15.59 -16.98 4.67
C PRO A 291 15.56 -15.50 4.31
N LEU A 292 14.47 -14.81 4.67
CA LEU A 292 14.34 -13.37 4.43
C LEU A 292 14.28 -12.60 5.76
N SER A 293 15.35 -11.87 6.05
CA SER A 293 15.53 -11.09 7.28
C SER A 293 14.95 -9.68 7.19
N GLY A 294 14.65 -9.07 8.34
CA GLY A 294 14.19 -7.68 8.41
C GLY A 294 12.73 -7.48 7.96
N ILE A 295 11.95 -8.55 7.81
CA ILE A 295 10.56 -8.48 7.37
C ILE A 295 9.68 -8.14 8.56
N ASN A 296 8.86 -7.09 8.43
CA ASN A 296 7.87 -6.72 9.43
C ASN A 296 6.75 -7.77 9.44
N VAL A 297 6.40 -8.28 10.62
CA VAL A 297 5.34 -9.26 10.82
C VAL A 297 4.24 -8.65 11.68
N TYR A 298 3.00 -8.74 11.21
CA TYR A 298 1.81 -8.22 11.85
C TYR A 298 0.96 -9.36 12.43
N ALA A 299 0.24 -9.06 13.50
CA ALA A 299 -0.77 -9.95 14.09
C ALA A 299 -1.99 -9.11 14.50
N ASN A 300 -3.10 -9.29 13.80
CA ASN A 300 -4.35 -8.59 14.09
C ASN A 300 -5.33 -9.58 14.71
N GLN A 301 -5.93 -9.20 15.84
CA GLN A 301 -6.98 -10.00 16.46
C GLN A 301 -8.25 -9.94 15.60
N ILE A 302 -8.88 -11.10 15.39
CA ILE A 302 -10.18 -11.21 14.72
C ILE A 302 -11.26 -11.20 15.80
N ILE A 303 -12.21 -10.25 15.71
CA ILE A 303 -13.31 -10.09 16.68
C ILE A 303 -14.63 -10.12 15.90
N ASP A 304 -15.50 -11.09 16.20
CA ASP A 304 -16.79 -11.28 15.51
C ASP A 304 -16.68 -11.32 13.97
N GLY A 305 -15.58 -11.87 13.46
CA GLY A 305 -15.26 -11.90 12.02
C GLY A 305 -14.75 -10.57 11.44
N SER A 306 -14.76 -9.49 12.23
CA SER A 306 -14.18 -8.20 11.89
C SER A 306 -12.66 -8.23 11.99
N ARG A 307 -12.01 -7.56 11.04
CA ARG A 307 -10.55 -7.44 10.91
C ARG A 307 -10.20 -5.96 10.85
N SER A 308 -9.26 -5.54 11.70
CA SER A 308 -8.76 -4.17 11.73
C SER A 308 -7.34 -4.15 11.21
N TYR A 309 -7.13 -3.51 10.06
CA TYR A 309 -5.82 -3.41 9.44
C TYR A 309 -5.17 -2.05 9.72
N PHE A 310 -4.32 -1.98 10.73
CA PHE A 310 -3.48 -0.80 10.99
C PHE A 310 -2.12 -1.01 10.32
N THR A 311 -1.89 -0.37 9.18
CA THR A 311 -0.67 -0.52 8.36
C THR A 311 0.29 0.66 8.48
N ASP A 312 -0.06 1.66 9.28
CA ASP A 312 0.75 2.85 9.59
C ASP A 312 1.74 2.62 10.75
N GLN A 313 1.76 1.40 11.29
CA GLN A 313 2.66 0.99 12.36
C GLN A 313 3.69 -0.05 11.85
N PRO A 314 4.90 -0.11 12.45
CA PRO A 314 5.84 -1.20 12.26
C PRO A 314 5.20 -2.53 12.63
N GLY A 315 5.76 -3.60 12.06
CA GLY A 315 5.39 -4.96 12.44
C GLY A 315 5.53 -5.15 13.95
N ARG A 316 4.69 -6.01 14.52
CA ARG A 316 4.82 -6.46 15.91
C ARG A 316 6.16 -7.18 16.12
N TRP A 317 6.62 -7.89 15.10
CA TRP A 317 7.94 -8.52 15.07
C TRP A 317 8.68 -8.17 13.78
N VAL A 318 9.99 -8.38 13.80
CA VAL A 318 10.87 -8.28 12.63
C VAL A 318 11.63 -9.60 12.53
N THR A 319 11.71 -10.18 11.33
CA THR A 319 12.44 -11.45 11.16
C THR A 319 13.94 -11.29 11.39
N SER A 320 14.55 -12.28 12.06
CA SER A 320 16.00 -12.37 12.26
C SER A 320 16.75 -12.73 10.97
N GLU A 321 18.08 -12.80 11.04
CA GLU A 321 18.95 -13.18 9.91
C GLU A 321 18.60 -14.54 9.29
N ASP A 322 18.08 -15.47 10.08
CA ASP A 322 17.58 -16.79 9.64
C ASP A 322 16.11 -16.77 9.19
N GLY A 323 15.54 -15.57 9.00
CA GLY A 323 14.19 -15.36 8.51
C GLY A 323 13.08 -15.74 9.50
N THR A 324 13.41 -16.06 10.75
CA THR A 324 12.42 -16.48 11.75
C THR A 324 11.92 -15.32 12.61
N PHE A 325 10.76 -15.50 13.23
CA PHE A 325 10.26 -14.60 14.28
C PHE A 325 9.61 -15.44 15.38
N VAL A 326 9.71 -14.95 16.62
CA VAL A 326 9.15 -15.59 17.81
C VAL A 326 8.55 -14.52 18.71
N GLY A 327 7.37 -14.78 19.24
CA GLY A 327 6.71 -13.87 20.18
C GLY A 327 5.58 -14.54 20.95
N THR A 328 4.92 -13.76 21.80
CA THR A 328 3.76 -14.22 22.58
C THR A 328 2.52 -13.42 22.25
N LEU A 329 1.37 -14.09 22.20
CA LEU A 329 0.06 -13.47 22.04
C LEU A 329 -0.90 -13.97 23.12
N PRO A 330 -1.89 -13.16 23.52
CA PRO A 330 -2.97 -13.64 24.38
C PRO A 330 -3.79 -14.72 23.65
N GLN A 331 -4.55 -15.51 24.41
CA GLN A 331 -5.46 -16.50 23.83
C GLN A 331 -6.61 -15.79 23.10
N ALA A 332 -6.58 -15.81 21.77
CA ALA A 332 -7.62 -15.31 20.88
C ALA A 332 -7.37 -15.81 19.44
N THR A 333 -8.28 -15.49 18.52
CA THR A 333 -8.07 -15.72 17.09
C THR A 333 -7.33 -14.54 16.45
N PHE A 334 -6.30 -14.83 15.65
CA PHE A 334 -5.49 -13.84 14.97
C PHE A 334 -5.33 -14.15 13.48
N GLU A 335 -5.24 -13.09 12.67
CA GLU A 335 -4.63 -13.14 11.34
C GLU A 335 -3.19 -12.61 11.41
N PHE A 336 -2.33 -13.15 10.57
CA PHE A 336 -0.93 -12.80 10.45
C PHE A 336 -0.64 -12.25 9.07
N GLY A 337 0.17 -11.20 9.03
CA GLY A 337 0.59 -10.59 7.77
C GLY A 337 2.04 -10.17 7.79
N ILE A 338 2.55 -9.75 6.63
CA ILE A 338 3.89 -9.21 6.48
C ILE A 338 3.90 -7.86 5.77
N GLY A 339 4.90 -7.05 6.09
CA GLY A 339 5.19 -5.77 5.46
C GLY A 339 6.57 -5.77 4.85
N LEU A 340 6.66 -5.37 3.59
CA LEU A 340 7.91 -5.20 2.86
C LEU A 340 8.16 -3.72 2.60
N ASN A 341 9.39 -3.28 2.86
CA ASN A 341 9.88 -2.02 2.32
C ASN A 341 10.23 -2.18 0.84
N TYR A 342 10.61 -1.07 0.19
CA TYR A 342 10.92 -1.03 -1.23
C TYR A 342 12.00 -2.04 -1.65
N HIS A 343 13.11 -2.11 -0.92
CA HIS A 343 14.21 -3.02 -1.25
C HIS A 343 13.81 -4.48 -1.06
N GLN A 344 13.05 -4.79 -0.02
CA GLN A 344 12.52 -6.14 0.21
C GLN A 344 11.52 -6.55 -0.87
N ALA A 345 10.67 -5.62 -1.32
CA ALA A 345 9.75 -5.83 -2.41
C ALA A 345 10.49 -6.15 -3.72
N GLN A 346 11.60 -5.47 -4.01
CA GLN A 346 12.46 -5.78 -5.17
C GLN A 346 13.04 -7.21 -5.12
N LEU A 347 13.38 -7.72 -3.93
CA LEU A 347 13.92 -9.09 -3.77
C LEU A 347 12.90 -10.18 -4.11
N VAL A 348 11.60 -9.87 -4.01
CA VAL A 348 10.51 -10.82 -4.23
C VAL A 348 9.63 -10.46 -5.42
N GLU A 349 10.04 -9.48 -6.23
CA GLU A 349 9.38 -9.10 -7.48
C GLU A 349 9.27 -10.32 -8.41
N GLY A 350 8.10 -10.53 -8.99
CA GLY A 350 7.77 -11.67 -9.85
C GLY A 350 7.49 -12.99 -9.14
N THR A 351 7.71 -13.10 -7.83
CA THR A 351 7.40 -14.32 -7.06
C THR A 351 5.91 -14.43 -6.72
N HIS A 352 5.45 -15.59 -6.26
CA HIS A 352 4.12 -15.74 -5.66
C HIS A 352 4.24 -15.90 -4.14
N LEU A 353 3.45 -15.16 -3.37
CA LEU A 353 3.40 -15.31 -1.92
C LEU A 353 2.37 -16.37 -1.51
N GLN A 354 2.85 -17.43 -0.85
CA GLN A 354 2.02 -18.35 -0.08
C GLN A 354 2.00 -17.92 1.39
N ILE A 355 0.81 -17.93 2.00
CA ILE A 355 0.64 -17.71 3.43
C ILE A 355 0.04 -18.97 4.04
N LEU A 356 0.85 -19.72 4.78
CA LEU A 356 0.42 -20.93 5.48
C LEU A 356 0.20 -20.59 6.95
N HIS A 357 -0.93 -21.08 7.50
CA HIS A 357 -1.34 -20.79 8.87
C HIS A 357 -1.45 -19.28 9.15
N GLY A 358 -1.88 -18.51 8.13
CA GLY A 358 -2.05 -17.06 8.24
C GLY A 358 -3.23 -16.62 9.10
N GLU A 359 -4.12 -17.53 9.50
CA GLU A 359 -5.11 -17.32 10.54
C GLU A 359 -5.01 -18.47 11.55
N LEU A 360 -4.96 -18.16 12.84
CA LEU A 360 -4.87 -19.14 13.93
C LEU A 360 -5.81 -18.79 15.08
N ASP A 361 -6.47 -19.82 15.60
CA ASP A 361 -7.17 -19.76 16.88
C ASP A 361 -6.23 -20.23 18.00
N LEU A 362 -5.77 -19.28 18.82
CA LEU A 362 -4.85 -19.53 19.94
C LEU A 362 -5.59 -19.87 21.24
N THR A 363 -6.91 -20.07 21.21
CA THR A 363 -7.66 -20.58 22.36
C THR A 363 -7.55 -22.10 22.50
N ALA A 364 -7.20 -22.80 21.41
CA ALA A 364 -6.98 -24.23 21.40
C ALA A 364 -5.60 -24.57 22.01
N GLN A 365 -5.56 -25.51 22.97
CA GLN A 365 -4.36 -25.90 23.73
C GLN A 365 -3.33 -26.73 22.94
N ASP A 366 -3.50 -26.88 21.63
CA ASP A 366 -2.54 -27.60 20.80
C ASP A 366 -1.31 -26.73 20.48
N LYS A 367 -0.19 -27.37 20.16
CA LYS A 367 0.98 -26.64 19.64
C LYS A 367 0.55 -25.86 18.41
N SER A 368 0.61 -24.53 18.49
CA SER A 368 0.34 -23.66 17.36
C SER A 368 1.27 -24.03 16.19
N PRO A 369 0.74 -24.23 14.98
CA PRO A 369 1.55 -24.57 13.84
C PRO A 369 2.47 -23.40 13.48
N LEU A 370 3.56 -23.71 12.76
CA LEU A 370 4.48 -22.69 12.28
C LEU A 370 3.79 -21.81 11.23
N ILE A 371 3.80 -20.50 11.44
CA ILE A 371 3.30 -19.53 10.45
C ILE A 371 4.36 -19.36 9.36
N GLU A 372 4.00 -19.51 8.11
CA GLU A 372 4.96 -19.42 7.02
C GLU A 372 4.51 -18.49 5.91
N PHE A 373 5.41 -17.57 5.56
CA PHE A 373 5.31 -16.72 4.38
C PHE A 373 6.38 -17.16 3.40
N ARG A 374 5.96 -17.70 2.26
CA ARG A 374 6.87 -18.29 1.27
C ARG A 374 6.70 -17.59 -0.06
N PHE A 375 7.69 -16.82 -0.47
CA PHE A 375 7.79 -16.29 -1.82
C PHE A 375 8.37 -17.38 -2.72
N VAL A 376 7.53 -18.00 -3.54
CA VAL A 376 7.87 -19.14 -4.39
C VAL A 376 7.90 -18.74 -5.87
N GLU A 377 8.47 -19.60 -6.71
CA GLU A 377 8.44 -19.37 -8.15
C GLU A 377 6.99 -19.34 -8.67
N PRO A 378 6.64 -18.41 -9.57
CA PRO A 378 5.33 -18.39 -10.21
C PRO A 378 5.18 -19.56 -11.18
N VAL A 379 3.93 -19.92 -11.50
CA VAL A 379 3.67 -20.82 -12.63
C VAL A 379 4.14 -20.15 -13.92
N ARG A 380 5.07 -20.80 -14.64
CA ARG A 380 5.61 -20.24 -15.88
C ARG A 380 4.65 -20.43 -17.05
N LEU A 381 4.16 -19.32 -17.61
CA LEU A 381 3.42 -19.31 -18.87
C LEU A 381 4.39 -19.53 -20.05
N LEU A 382 3.98 -20.39 -20.98
CA LEU A 382 4.66 -20.66 -22.25
C LEU A 382 3.95 -19.96 -23.41
N GLN A 383 2.62 -19.95 -23.39
CA GLN A 383 1.76 -19.23 -24.33
C GLN A 383 0.67 -18.47 -23.57
N PRO A 384 0.28 -17.27 -24.03
CA PRO A 384 0.83 -16.58 -25.18
C PRO A 384 2.24 -15.99 -24.91
N GLU A 385 3.03 -15.81 -25.98
CA GLU A 385 4.35 -15.16 -25.89
C GLU A 385 4.23 -13.69 -25.43
N PRO A 386 5.27 -13.11 -24.79
CA PRO A 386 5.19 -11.75 -24.20
C PRO A 386 4.76 -10.62 -25.15
N ASN A 387 4.94 -10.78 -26.46
CA ASN A 387 4.58 -9.77 -27.48
C ASN A 387 3.34 -10.15 -28.28
N PHE A 388 2.58 -11.16 -27.83
CA PHE A 388 1.34 -11.54 -28.46
C PHE A 388 0.31 -10.41 -28.36
N ILE A 389 -0.38 -10.17 -29.47
CA ILE A 389 -1.48 -9.19 -29.56
C ILE A 389 -2.74 -9.98 -29.87
N TYR A 390 -3.76 -9.84 -29.03
CA TYR A 390 -5.05 -10.47 -29.26
C TYR A 390 -5.83 -9.70 -30.34
N ALA A 391 -6.13 -10.38 -31.44
CA ALA A 391 -6.81 -9.83 -32.61
C ALA A 391 -8.28 -10.29 -32.77
N GLY A 392 -8.83 -11.02 -31.79
CA GLY A 392 -10.18 -11.58 -31.85
C GLY A 392 -10.26 -13.05 -32.26
N GLU A 393 -9.12 -13.71 -32.46
CA GLU A 393 -9.04 -15.14 -32.81
C GLU A 393 -8.75 -16.00 -31.57
N SER A 394 -9.19 -17.25 -31.61
CA SER A 394 -8.87 -18.22 -30.57
C SER A 394 -7.35 -18.42 -30.44
N PHE A 395 -6.84 -18.53 -29.22
CA PHE A 395 -5.40 -18.73 -29.00
C PHE A 395 -5.12 -19.76 -27.90
N GLU A 396 -3.92 -20.31 -27.92
CA GLU A 396 -3.48 -21.29 -26.92
C GLU A 396 -2.96 -20.58 -25.66
N ILE A 397 -3.35 -21.11 -24.51
CA ILE A 397 -2.78 -20.82 -23.20
C ILE A 397 -2.09 -22.11 -22.74
N SER A 398 -0.78 -22.06 -22.50
CA SER A 398 -0.03 -23.23 -22.01
C SER A 398 1.04 -22.83 -21.01
N TRP A 399 1.39 -23.76 -20.12
CA TRP A 399 2.27 -23.50 -18.97
C TRP A 399 3.08 -24.74 -18.58
N ASP A 400 4.16 -24.51 -17.85
CA ASP A 400 4.98 -25.58 -17.29
C ASP A 400 4.26 -26.32 -16.16
N ALA A 401 4.60 -27.60 -15.98
CA ALA A 401 4.09 -28.35 -14.83
C ALA A 401 4.66 -27.75 -13.54
N TYR A 402 3.80 -27.51 -12.56
CA TYR A 402 4.20 -27.01 -11.24
C TYR A 402 4.31 -28.16 -10.22
N PRO A 403 5.40 -28.23 -9.42
CA PRO A 403 5.57 -29.29 -8.42
C PRO A 403 4.42 -29.32 -7.41
N GLY A 404 3.85 -30.51 -7.17
CA GLY A 404 2.75 -30.72 -6.24
C GLY A 404 1.36 -30.36 -6.78
N ALA A 405 1.25 -29.79 -7.98
CA ALA A 405 -0.05 -29.44 -8.55
C ALA A 405 -0.82 -30.69 -9.00
N HIS A 406 -2.03 -30.86 -8.48
CA HIS A 406 -2.99 -31.89 -8.91
C HIS A 406 -3.86 -31.39 -10.07
N GLU A 407 -4.21 -30.10 -10.07
CA GLU A 407 -4.97 -29.44 -11.13
C GLU A 407 -4.59 -27.95 -11.26
N TYR A 408 -5.13 -27.29 -12.28
CA TYR A 408 -4.87 -25.87 -12.56
C TYR A 408 -6.17 -25.10 -12.75
N GLY A 409 -6.23 -23.91 -12.16
CA GLY A 409 -7.26 -22.92 -12.42
C GLY A 409 -6.79 -21.89 -13.45
N VAL A 410 -7.48 -21.79 -14.59
CA VAL A 410 -7.16 -20.83 -15.66
C VAL A 410 -8.24 -19.77 -15.74
N SER A 411 -7.87 -18.50 -15.69
CA SER A 411 -8.78 -17.36 -15.88
C SER A 411 -8.21 -16.36 -16.87
N VAL A 412 -9.08 -15.82 -17.73
CA VAL A 412 -8.77 -14.74 -18.67
C VAL A 412 -9.68 -13.56 -18.36
N SER A 413 -9.13 -12.50 -17.80
CA SER A 413 -9.85 -11.31 -17.34
C SER A 413 -9.66 -10.14 -18.32
N GLY A 414 -10.60 -9.21 -18.35
CA GLY A 414 -10.55 -8.03 -19.21
C GLY A 414 -10.08 -6.81 -18.43
N VAL A 415 -9.20 -6.01 -19.01
CA VAL A 415 -8.62 -4.81 -18.37
C VAL A 415 -8.93 -3.57 -19.20
N ILE A 416 -9.45 -2.54 -18.55
CA ILE A 416 -9.66 -1.21 -19.15
C ILE A 416 -8.73 -0.22 -18.48
N ILE A 417 -8.04 0.59 -19.27
CA ILE A 417 -7.10 1.62 -18.82
C ILE A 417 -7.73 2.98 -19.13
N ASN A 418 -7.97 3.79 -18.09
CA ASN A 418 -8.51 5.13 -18.27
C ASN A 418 -7.40 6.12 -18.68
N ALA A 419 -7.78 7.35 -19.05
CA ALA A 419 -6.84 8.40 -19.49
C ALA A 419 -5.82 8.83 -18.43
N GLU A 420 -6.10 8.57 -17.15
CA GLU A 420 -5.24 8.88 -15.99
C GLU A 420 -4.34 7.69 -15.61
N GLY A 421 -4.41 6.57 -16.36
CA GLY A 421 -3.66 5.34 -16.10
C GLY A 421 -4.29 4.38 -15.08
N GLY A 422 -5.46 4.71 -14.53
CA GLY A 422 -6.23 3.85 -13.66
C GLY A 422 -6.81 2.64 -14.39
N THR A 423 -6.74 1.46 -13.78
CA THR A 423 -7.18 0.20 -14.38
C THR A 423 -8.49 -0.30 -13.74
N SER A 424 -9.48 -0.68 -14.54
CA SER A 424 -10.61 -1.52 -14.11
C SER A 424 -10.46 -2.94 -14.64
N TYR A 425 -10.90 -3.92 -13.85
CA TYR A 425 -10.79 -5.34 -14.15
C TYR A 425 -12.16 -6.00 -14.11
N VAL A 426 -12.38 -6.87 -15.09
CA VAL A 426 -13.51 -7.78 -15.13
C VAL A 426 -13.01 -9.18 -14.88
N SER A 427 -13.45 -9.76 -13.77
CA SER A 427 -12.99 -11.09 -13.35
C SER A 427 -13.74 -12.18 -14.11
N ALA A 428 -13.00 -13.04 -14.79
CA ALA A 428 -13.55 -14.27 -15.35
C ALA A 428 -13.61 -15.37 -14.29
N ARG A 429 -14.61 -16.25 -14.41
CA ARG A 429 -14.62 -17.50 -13.65
C ARG A 429 -13.46 -18.37 -14.10
N SER A 430 -12.67 -18.87 -13.15
CA SER A 430 -11.60 -19.82 -13.44
C SER A 430 -12.16 -21.15 -13.91
N GLU A 431 -11.57 -21.69 -14.98
CA GLU A 431 -11.78 -23.06 -15.42
C GLU A 431 -10.76 -23.99 -14.78
N ILE A 432 -11.22 -25.12 -14.27
CA ILE A 432 -10.36 -26.12 -13.63
C ILE A 432 -10.01 -27.20 -14.66
N THR A 433 -8.72 -27.52 -14.78
CA THR A 433 -8.23 -28.54 -15.70
C THR A 433 -7.01 -29.27 -15.16
N LYS A 434 -6.89 -30.56 -15.50
CA LYS A 434 -5.66 -31.35 -15.29
C LYS A 434 -4.68 -31.23 -16.45
N GLN A 435 -5.10 -30.62 -17.55
CA GLN A 435 -4.24 -30.37 -18.70
C GLN A 435 -3.34 -29.17 -18.43
N ARG A 436 -2.22 -29.09 -19.16
CA ARG A 436 -1.26 -27.97 -19.09
C ARG A 436 -1.38 -27.00 -20.27
N ARG A 437 -2.51 -27.13 -20.98
CA ARG A 437 -2.86 -26.32 -22.13
C ARG A 437 -4.36 -26.19 -22.23
N MET A 438 -4.80 -25.06 -22.75
CA MET A 438 -6.21 -24.73 -22.99
C MET A 438 -6.28 -23.82 -24.21
N VAL A 439 -7.36 -23.93 -25.00
CA VAL A 439 -7.66 -22.97 -26.05
C VAL A 439 -8.66 -21.96 -25.49
N PHE A 440 -8.31 -20.68 -25.55
CA PHE A 440 -9.27 -19.61 -25.31
C PHE A 440 -10.02 -19.33 -26.61
N ASP A 441 -11.30 -19.68 -26.64
CA ASP A 441 -12.22 -19.45 -27.77
C ASP A 441 -13.56 -18.87 -27.27
N LYS A 442 -13.50 -18.03 -26.22
CA LYS A 442 -14.69 -17.47 -25.61
C LYS A 442 -15.06 -16.14 -26.23
N ARG A 443 -16.35 -16.01 -26.57
CA ARG A 443 -16.96 -14.73 -26.98
C ARG A 443 -17.08 -13.71 -25.84
N THR A 444 -17.02 -14.17 -24.59
CA THR A 444 -17.16 -13.31 -23.41
C THR A 444 -16.14 -13.64 -22.34
N VAL A 445 -15.54 -12.60 -21.77
CA VAL A 445 -14.61 -12.67 -20.64
C VAL A 445 -15.37 -12.90 -19.34
N THR A 446 -16.52 -12.24 -19.17
CA THR A 446 -17.35 -12.36 -17.96
C THR A 446 -18.57 -13.24 -18.17
N GLY A 447 -18.94 -13.96 -17.11
CA GLY A 447 -20.21 -14.67 -17.05
C GLY A 447 -21.38 -13.69 -16.91
N PHE A 448 -22.55 -14.08 -17.40
CA PHE A 448 -23.77 -13.31 -17.18
C PHE A 448 -24.11 -13.25 -15.67
N GLY A 449 -24.58 -12.09 -15.20
CA GLY A 449 -24.97 -11.88 -13.81
C GLY A 449 -23.85 -11.37 -12.88
N VAL A 450 -22.60 -11.32 -13.34
CA VAL A 450 -21.51 -10.70 -12.58
C VAL A 450 -21.48 -9.21 -12.88
N VAL A 451 -21.59 -8.38 -11.85
CA VAL A 451 -21.61 -6.92 -11.98
C VAL A 451 -20.78 -6.25 -10.89
N ARG A 452 -20.19 -5.11 -11.23
CA ARG A 452 -19.56 -4.18 -10.29
C ARG A 452 -20.17 -2.80 -10.51
N TYR A 453 -20.33 -2.04 -9.44
CA TYR A 453 -20.74 -0.64 -9.50
C TYR A 453 -19.84 0.22 -8.61
N ASP A 454 -19.77 1.50 -8.95
CA ASP A 454 -19.17 2.56 -8.16
C ASP A 454 -20.22 3.65 -7.88
N SER A 455 -19.78 4.77 -7.29
CA SER A 455 -20.66 5.91 -6.99
C SER A 455 -21.32 6.54 -8.23
N ARG A 456 -20.93 6.14 -9.44
CA ARG A 456 -21.47 6.62 -10.72
C ARG A 456 -22.34 5.56 -11.42
N GLY A 457 -22.69 4.46 -10.74
CA GLY A 457 -23.46 3.36 -11.30
C GLY A 457 -22.60 2.15 -11.69
N ILE A 458 -23.12 1.29 -12.57
CA ILE A 458 -22.42 0.09 -13.06
C ILE A 458 -21.10 0.48 -13.71
N ASP A 459 -20.06 -0.31 -13.46
CA ASP A 459 -18.79 -0.20 -14.15
C ASP A 459 -18.96 -0.67 -15.61
N PRO A 460 -18.70 0.20 -16.61
CA PRO A 460 -18.87 -0.12 -18.02
C PRO A 460 -18.24 -1.42 -18.47
N ALA A 461 -17.12 -1.81 -17.85
CA ALA A 461 -16.37 -3.01 -18.21
C ALA A 461 -17.23 -4.29 -18.10
N TYR A 462 -18.22 -4.31 -17.19
CA TYR A 462 -19.11 -5.44 -16.94
C TYR A 462 -20.31 -5.52 -17.90
N LEU A 463 -20.62 -4.45 -18.66
CA LEU A 463 -21.73 -4.43 -19.62
C LEU A 463 -21.33 -4.99 -20.99
N VAL A 464 -20.12 -4.69 -21.45
CA VAL A 464 -19.64 -5.10 -22.78
C VAL A 464 -19.25 -6.57 -22.83
N GLY A 465 -18.44 -7.04 -21.87
CA GLY A 465 -18.09 -8.46 -21.69
C GLY A 465 -17.26 -9.12 -22.80
N ARG A 466 -17.16 -8.50 -23.97
CA ARG A 466 -16.47 -9.00 -25.17
C ARG A 466 -14.95 -8.75 -25.10
N PRO A 467 -14.09 -9.76 -25.34
CA PRO A 467 -12.63 -9.64 -25.18
C PRO A 467 -12.00 -8.47 -25.96
N GLU A 468 -12.48 -8.23 -27.18
CA GLU A 468 -11.97 -7.21 -28.11
C GLU A 468 -12.21 -5.76 -27.66
N VAL A 469 -13.06 -5.56 -26.66
CA VAL A 469 -13.39 -4.22 -26.14
C VAL A 469 -12.37 -3.75 -25.11
N TYR A 470 -11.70 -4.67 -24.42
CA TYR A 470 -10.73 -4.35 -23.39
C TYR A 470 -9.43 -3.79 -24.00
N ASP A 471 -8.66 -3.04 -23.21
CA ASP A 471 -7.32 -2.59 -23.64
C ASP A 471 -6.30 -3.72 -23.51
N ARG A 472 -6.50 -4.61 -22.52
CA ARG A 472 -5.70 -5.82 -22.31
C ARG A 472 -6.55 -6.99 -21.85
N LEU A 473 -6.08 -8.20 -22.13
CA LEU A 473 -6.52 -9.42 -21.46
C LEU A 473 -5.46 -9.81 -20.41
N ARG A 474 -5.89 -10.26 -19.24
CA ARG A 474 -5.01 -10.78 -18.19
C ARG A 474 -5.24 -12.26 -17.99
N ILE A 475 -4.24 -13.06 -18.31
CA ILE A 475 -4.25 -14.51 -18.19
C ILE A 475 -3.57 -14.90 -16.88
N VAL A 476 -4.30 -15.62 -16.03
CA VAL A 476 -3.78 -16.13 -14.77
C VAL A 476 -3.98 -17.64 -14.72
N VAL A 477 -2.89 -18.36 -14.48
CA VAL A 477 -2.89 -19.79 -14.21
C VAL A 477 -2.47 -20.01 -12.77
N LYS A 478 -3.35 -20.65 -12.00
CA LYS A 478 -3.11 -21.06 -10.61
C LYS A 478 -2.83 -22.56 -10.58
N ALA A 479 -1.71 -22.96 -9.97
CA ALA A 479 -1.46 -24.34 -9.61
C ALA A 479 -2.19 -24.67 -8.30
N LEU A 480 -2.96 -25.76 -8.28
CA LEU A 480 -3.79 -26.17 -7.15
C LEU A 480 -3.35 -27.54 -6.61
N ASP A 481 -3.36 -27.71 -5.29
CA ASP A 481 -3.13 -29.01 -4.63
C ASP A 481 -4.39 -29.91 -4.68
N GLU A 482 -4.37 -31.05 -4.00
CA GLU A 482 -5.49 -32.01 -3.99
C GLU A 482 -6.73 -31.45 -3.27
N GLU A 483 -6.52 -30.54 -2.32
CA GLU A 483 -7.55 -29.86 -1.54
C GLU A 483 -8.09 -28.59 -2.22
N GLY A 484 -7.48 -28.17 -3.34
CA GLY A 484 -7.86 -26.98 -4.10
C GLY A 484 -7.22 -25.67 -3.62
N ASN A 485 -6.23 -25.72 -2.72
CA ASN A 485 -5.47 -24.55 -2.30
C ASN A 485 -4.51 -24.13 -3.40
N THR A 486 -4.26 -22.82 -3.49
CA THR A 486 -3.31 -22.28 -4.48
C THR A 486 -1.87 -22.50 -4.01
N LEU A 487 -1.13 -23.30 -4.78
CA LEU A 487 0.31 -23.50 -4.61
C LEU A 487 1.11 -22.34 -5.22
N SER A 488 0.72 -21.90 -6.42
CA SER A 488 1.37 -20.77 -7.09
C SER A 488 0.46 -20.17 -8.15
N SER A 489 0.76 -18.94 -8.57
CA SER A 489 0.02 -18.22 -9.62
C SER A 489 0.99 -17.60 -10.61
N SER A 490 0.67 -17.67 -11.90
CA SER A 490 1.49 -17.10 -12.97
C SER A 490 1.61 -15.58 -12.93
N GLY A 491 0.66 -14.90 -12.28
CA GLY A 491 0.63 -13.43 -12.24
C GLY A 491 1.71 -12.80 -11.34
N GLY A 492 2.29 -13.57 -10.41
CA GLY A 492 3.33 -13.07 -9.50
C GLY A 492 2.95 -11.84 -8.67
N LEU A 493 3.93 -11.29 -7.98
CA LEU A 493 3.89 -10.01 -7.28
C LEU A 493 4.59 -8.95 -8.12
N HIS A 494 3.95 -7.80 -8.30
CA HIS A 494 4.51 -6.69 -9.05
C HIS A 494 4.29 -5.38 -8.31
N PHE A 495 5.39 -4.66 -8.04
CA PHE A 495 5.37 -3.43 -7.23
C PHE A 495 5.61 -2.16 -8.05
N GLY A 496 6.19 -2.28 -9.25
CA GLY A 496 6.49 -1.15 -10.14
C GLY A 496 5.47 -0.98 -11.27
N ALA A 497 5.24 0.27 -11.71
CA ALA A 497 4.32 0.62 -12.79
C ALA A 497 4.77 0.15 -14.19
N ASP A 498 6.09 -0.01 -14.40
CA ASP A 498 6.67 -0.34 -15.71
C ASP A 498 6.92 -1.85 -15.92
N THR A 499 6.58 -2.67 -14.93
CA THR A 499 6.87 -4.11 -14.99
C THR A 499 5.85 -4.83 -15.87
N THR A 500 6.32 -5.55 -16.88
CA THR A 500 5.45 -6.37 -17.72
C THR A 500 4.98 -7.57 -16.91
N ILE A 501 3.68 -7.65 -16.65
CA ILE A 501 3.07 -8.74 -15.88
C ILE A 501 2.92 -9.96 -16.81
N PRO A 502 3.47 -11.13 -16.46
CA PRO A 502 3.25 -12.34 -17.24
C PRO A 502 1.76 -12.63 -17.44
N GLY A 503 1.36 -12.84 -18.69
CA GLY A 503 -0.04 -13.09 -19.05
C GLY A 503 -0.87 -11.83 -19.33
N ASP A 504 -0.30 -10.62 -19.20
CA ASP A 504 -0.93 -9.40 -19.75
C ASP A 504 -0.73 -9.36 -21.28
N VAL A 505 -1.83 -9.46 -22.01
CA VAL A 505 -1.89 -9.46 -23.48
C VAL A 505 -2.54 -8.18 -23.95
N VAL A 506 -1.91 -7.47 -24.87
CA VAL A 506 -2.49 -6.27 -25.48
C VAL A 506 -3.59 -6.70 -26.47
N VAL A 507 -4.73 -6.02 -26.42
CA VAL A 507 -5.80 -6.20 -27.41
C VAL A 507 -5.58 -5.25 -28.58
N GLN A 508 -5.80 -5.73 -29.80
CA GLN A 508 -5.66 -4.92 -31.00
C GLN A 508 -6.66 -3.75 -30.99
N GLY A 509 -6.13 -2.53 -31.07
CA GLY A 509 -6.94 -1.32 -31.11
C GLY A 509 -7.86 -1.24 -32.35
N GLY A 510 -8.95 -0.47 -32.22
CA GLY A 510 -9.89 -0.22 -33.32
C GLY A 510 -11.01 -1.25 -33.47
N GLN A 511 -11.14 -2.20 -32.54
CA GLN A 511 -12.20 -3.23 -32.58
C GLN A 511 -13.48 -2.83 -31.82
N ARG A 512 -13.50 -1.68 -31.14
CA ARG A 512 -14.67 -1.16 -30.41
C ARG A 512 -15.71 -0.59 -31.37
N SER A 513 -16.96 -1.00 -31.18
CA SER A 513 -18.12 -0.37 -31.83
C SER A 513 -18.42 1.00 -31.21
N GLN A 514 -19.29 1.78 -31.88
CA GLN A 514 -19.72 3.07 -31.38
C GLN A 514 -20.47 2.97 -30.05
N TRP A 515 -21.37 1.99 -29.89
CA TRP A 515 -22.12 1.81 -28.64
C TRP A 515 -21.23 1.30 -27.51
N GLU A 516 -20.24 0.45 -27.79
CA GLU A 516 -19.26 0.02 -26.78
C GLU A 516 -18.45 1.21 -26.27
N GLN A 517 -17.99 2.08 -27.17
CA GLN A 517 -17.29 3.31 -26.79
C GLN A 517 -18.17 4.22 -25.90
N LEU A 518 -19.45 4.40 -26.25
CA LEU A 518 -20.39 5.18 -25.44
C LEU A 518 -20.62 4.57 -24.06
N LEU A 519 -20.71 3.24 -23.94
CA LEU A 519 -20.80 2.55 -22.65
C LEU A 519 -19.55 2.82 -21.80
N LEU A 520 -18.35 2.71 -22.37
CA LEU A 520 -17.09 3.00 -21.67
C LEU A 520 -16.98 4.45 -21.20
N GLU A 521 -17.55 5.38 -21.96
CA GLU A 521 -17.67 6.81 -21.62
C GLU A 521 -18.82 7.11 -20.63
N ARG A 522 -19.56 6.08 -20.19
CA ARG A 522 -20.77 6.19 -19.35
C ARG A 522 -21.91 7.01 -19.96
N ARG A 523 -21.93 7.13 -21.29
CA ARG A 523 -23.03 7.76 -22.05
C ARG A 523 -24.12 6.73 -22.32
N TYR A 524 -24.70 6.21 -21.24
CA TYR A 524 -25.55 5.03 -21.25
C TYR A 524 -26.79 5.18 -22.11
N ASP A 525 -27.50 6.30 -22.01
CA ASP A 525 -28.77 6.51 -22.72
C ASP A 525 -28.57 6.49 -24.25
N GLU A 526 -27.51 7.13 -24.74
CA GLU A 526 -27.14 7.11 -26.15
C GLU A 526 -26.73 5.71 -26.60
N ALA A 527 -25.98 4.98 -25.77
CA ALA A 527 -25.55 3.63 -26.08
C ALA A 527 -26.75 2.66 -26.16
N VAL A 528 -27.68 2.73 -25.20
CA VAL A 528 -28.90 1.92 -25.18
C VAL A 528 -29.77 2.23 -26.41
N GLY A 529 -29.96 3.50 -26.75
CA GLY A 529 -30.71 3.88 -27.95
C GLY A 529 -30.12 3.30 -29.25
N LEU A 530 -28.79 3.32 -29.39
CA LEU A 530 -28.12 2.70 -30.54
C LEU A 530 -28.24 1.18 -30.56
N LEU A 531 -28.12 0.54 -29.40
CA LEU A 531 -28.27 -0.92 -29.26
C LEU A 531 -29.70 -1.38 -29.59
N GLU A 532 -30.72 -0.68 -29.07
CA GLU A 532 -32.12 -0.99 -29.35
C GLU A 532 -32.43 -0.81 -30.85
N ALA A 533 -32.01 0.30 -31.46
CA ALA A 533 -32.16 0.52 -32.90
C ALA A 533 -31.42 -0.53 -33.74
N LYS A 534 -30.25 -1.00 -33.27
CA LYS A 534 -29.48 -2.05 -33.92
C LYS A 534 -30.20 -3.39 -33.88
N VAL A 535 -30.76 -3.77 -32.75
CA VAL A 535 -31.55 -5.01 -32.60
C VAL A 535 -32.88 -4.91 -33.34
N GLU A 536 -33.49 -3.73 -33.45
CA GLU A 536 -34.68 -3.53 -34.28
C GLU A 536 -34.36 -3.73 -35.77
N ALA A 537 -33.24 -3.18 -36.25
CA ALA A 537 -32.80 -3.32 -37.63
C ALA A 537 -32.26 -4.73 -37.96
N ASN A 538 -31.63 -5.40 -36.99
CA ASN A 538 -31.12 -6.76 -37.10
C ASN A 538 -31.48 -7.56 -35.83
N PRO A 539 -32.66 -8.23 -35.80
CA PRO A 539 -33.13 -8.95 -34.62
C PRO A 539 -32.25 -10.11 -34.16
N GLU A 540 -31.36 -10.60 -35.01
CA GLU A 540 -30.42 -11.71 -34.77
C GLU A 540 -29.01 -11.21 -34.39
N ASP A 541 -28.83 -9.92 -34.10
CA ASP A 541 -27.54 -9.38 -33.68
C ASP A 541 -27.19 -9.82 -32.25
N VAL A 542 -26.53 -10.97 -32.15
CA VAL A 542 -26.18 -11.64 -30.89
C VAL A 542 -25.36 -10.73 -29.96
N ASP A 543 -24.46 -9.90 -30.50
CA ASP A 543 -23.61 -9.03 -29.68
C ASP A 543 -24.44 -7.91 -29.05
N ALA A 544 -25.31 -7.26 -29.83
CA ALA A 544 -26.20 -6.23 -29.29
C ALA A 544 -27.21 -6.81 -28.29
N LEU A 545 -27.75 -8.01 -28.56
CA LEU A 545 -28.64 -8.72 -27.64
C LEU A 545 -27.95 -9.05 -26.30
N TRP A 546 -26.71 -9.54 -26.31
CA TRP A 546 -25.97 -9.83 -25.08
C TRP A 546 -25.75 -8.59 -24.22
N ILE A 547 -25.39 -7.46 -24.83
CA ILE A 547 -25.16 -6.21 -24.11
C ILE A 547 -26.48 -5.68 -23.53
N LEU A 548 -27.56 -5.66 -24.32
CA LEU A 548 -28.88 -5.25 -23.83
C LEU A 548 -29.38 -6.15 -22.70
N ALA A 549 -29.23 -7.46 -22.81
CA ALA A 549 -29.60 -8.40 -21.76
C ALA A 549 -28.89 -8.07 -20.43
N ARG A 550 -27.59 -7.74 -20.49
CA ARG A 550 -26.83 -7.32 -19.29
C ARG A 550 -27.33 -5.99 -18.74
N ILE A 551 -27.55 -4.99 -19.60
CA ILE A 551 -28.10 -3.69 -19.21
C ILE A 551 -29.45 -3.85 -18.52
N TYR A 552 -30.36 -4.63 -19.10
CA TYR A 552 -31.67 -4.88 -18.52
C TYR A 552 -31.57 -5.67 -17.21
N PHE A 553 -30.60 -6.56 -17.06
CA PHE A 553 -30.36 -7.27 -15.80
C PHE A 553 -29.87 -6.34 -14.68
N SER A 554 -28.85 -5.52 -14.96
CA SER A 554 -28.13 -4.75 -13.95
C SER A 554 -28.57 -3.30 -13.78
N GLY A 555 -29.26 -2.75 -14.79
CA GLY A 555 -29.36 -1.31 -15.01
C GLY A 555 -28.03 -0.68 -15.42
N THR A 556 -27.96 0.66 -15.42
CA THR A 556 -26.75 1.41 -15.78
C THR A 556 -26.31 2.41 -14.70
N HIS A 557 -27.13 3.41 -14.38
CA HIS A 557 -26.81 4.46 -13.41
C HIS A 557 -27.98 4.74 -12.47
N ALA A 558 -27.70 5.25 -11.27
CA ALA A 558 -28.72 5.54 -10.27
C ALA A 558 -29.64 6.69 -10.71
N LEU A 559 -30.95 6.53 -10.51
CA LEU A 559 -31.96 7.57 -10.73
C LEU A 559 -32.35 8.30 -9.42
N GLY A 560 -32.01 7.74 -8.26
CA GLY A 560 -32.33 8.27 -6.94
C GLY A 560 -31.17 9.01 -6.26
N GLU A 561 -31.44 9.58 -5.07
CA GLU A 561 -30.44 10.26 -4.24
C GLU A 561 -29.39 9.32 -3.66
N ASP A 562 -29.74 8.04 -3.43
CA ASP A 562 -28.80 7.01 -3.00
C ASP A 562 -28.16 6.34 -4.22
N PRO A 563 -26.87 6.61 -4.51
CA PRO A 563 -26.18 6.01 -5.65
C PRO A 563 -25.95 4.49 -5.48
N TRP A 564 -26.20 3.93 -4.30
CA TRP A 564 -25.99 2.52 -3.99
C TRP A 564 -27.27 1.67 -4.05
N ASP A 565 -28.46 2.27 -4.20
CA ASP A 565 -29.70 1.51 -4.38
C ASP A 565 -29.86 1.03 -5.84
N THR A 566 -29.29 -0.14 -6.11
CA THR A 566 -29.30 -0.78 -7.44
C THR A 566 -30.71 -1.06 -7.99
N ARG A 567 -31.77 -1.03 -7.17
CA ARG A 567 -33.15 -1.23 -7.64
C ARG A 567 -33.67 -0.03 -8.42
N THR A 568 -33.05 1.13 -8.24
CA THR A 568 -33.41 2.38 -8.90
C THR A 568 -32.57 2.68 -10.14
N PHE A 569 -31.74 1.73 -10.58
CA PHE A 569 -30.87 1.96 -11.72
C PHE A 569 -31.67 2.05 -13.02
N ALA A 570 -31.33 3.03 -13.85
CA ALA A 570 -31.91 3.21 -15.17
C ALA A 570 -31.78 1.95 -16.02
N TYR A 571 -32.81 1.68 -16.83
CA TYR A 571 -32.92 0.53 -17.74
C TYR A 571 -32.92 -0.85 -17.07
N ARG A 572 -32.95 -0.95 -15.74
CA ARG A 572 -33.12 -2.25 -15.08
C ARG A 572 -34.54 -2.79 -15.32
N ASP A 573 -34.62 -3.91 -16.04
CA ASP A 573 -35.83 -4.62 -16.40
C ASP A 573 -35.54 -6.13 -16.52
N LEU A 574 -35.84 -6.89 -15.45
CA LEU A 574 -35.51 -8.32 -15.40
C LEU A 574 -36.33 -9.14 -16.40
N GLU A 575 -37.56 -8.73 -16.71
CA GLU A 575 -38.41 -9.44 -17.69
C GLU A 575 -37.86 -9.25 -19.10
N LYS A 576 -37.53 -8.00 -19.47
CA LYS A 576 -36.91 -7.69 -20.76
C LYS A 576 -35.53 -8.33 -20.91
N SER A 577 -34.78 -8.45 -19.81
CA SER A 577 -33.51 -9.19 -19.79
C SER A 577 -33.70 -10.67 -20.15
N ILE A 578 -34.67 -11.35 -19.50
CA ILE A 578 -34.97 -12.76 -19.76
C ILE A 578 -35.48 -12.96 -21.19
N GLU A 579 -36.36 -12.08 -21.68
CA GLU A 579 -36.83 -12.12 -23.06
C GLU A 579 -35.67 -11.97 -24.05
N THR A 580 -34.77 -11.02 -23.80
CA THR A 580 -33.59 -10.79 -24.65
C THR A 580 -32.66 -12.01 -24.63
N LEU A 581 -32.45 -12.66 -23.47
CA LEU A 581 -31.67 -13.89 -23.37
C LEU A 581 -32.31 -15.05 -24.14
N ASN A 582 -33.63 -15.22 -24.06
CA ASN A 582 -34.35 -16.28 -24.80
C ASN A 582 -34.29 -16.11 -26.32
N ARG A 583 -33.89 -14.94 -26.82
CA ARG A 583 -33.65 -14.72 -28.25
C ARG A 583 -32.24 -15.14 -28.70
N ILE A 584 -31.31 -15.30 -27.76
CA ILE A 584 -29.92 -15.68 -28.03
C ILE A 584 -29.75 -17.20 -28.08
N TRP A 585 -30.54 -17.93 -27.28
CA TRP A 585 -30.56 -19.39 -27.16
C TRP A 585 -31.71 -19.99 -27.95
#